data_AF-A0A3C1E0W2-F1
#
_entry.id   AF-A0A3C1E0W2-F1
#
_cell.length_a   1.000
_cell.length_b   1.000
_cell.length_c   1.000
_cell.angle_alpha   90.00
_cell.angle_beta   90.00
_cell.angle_gamma   90.00
#
_symmetry.space_group_name_H-M   'P 1'
#
loop_
_entity.id
_entity.type
_entity.pdbx_description
1 polymer ?
#
loop_
_entity_poly.entity_id
_entity_poly.type
_entity_poly.pdbx_seq_one_letter_code
_entity_poly.pdbx_strand_id
1 'polypeptide(L)'
;FMESVIWAFKQLYDKGLAYEGFRVLPYCWHDETPLSNHELRMDDDVYRMRQDQSVTVTFPLDGAKAESLNLTAVKALAWTTTPWTLPTNLALAVGPSIEYAVVASGPLGASDGSAEGVSQFLLATDTVGNYAKELGYGSSEAAVTAIDRTILGADLVGVTYDRLWDYYADEETWGTQNAWQFLAADYVATGEGTGIVHQAPAYGEDD
;
A
#
# COMPACT_ATOMS: atom_id res chain seq x y z
N PHE A 1 -31.90 -13.01 -32.81
CA PHE A 1 -31.19 -12.84 -31.53
C PHE A 1 -30.05 -11.83 -31.65
N MET A 2 -28.99 -12.09 -32.43
CA MET A 2 -27.86 -11.15 -32.59
C MET A 2 -28.27 -9.74 -33.03
N GLU A 3 -29.13 -9.63 -34.05
CA GLU A 3 -29.63 -8.33 -34.53
C GLU A 3 -30.37 -7.55 -33.43
N SER A 4 -31.14 -8.23 -32.58
CA SER A 4 -31.84 -7.63 -31.45
C SER A 4 -30.87 -7.14 -30.37
N VAL A 5 -29.77 -7.86 -30.13
CA VAL A 5 -28.71 -7.45 -29.19
C VAL A 5 -27.95 -6.23 -29.73
N ILE A 6 -27.57 -6.24 -31.00
CA ILE A 6 -26.91 -5.11 -31.66
C ILE A 6 -27.81 -3.88 -31.65
N TRP A 7 -29.11 -4.05 -31.92
CA TRP A 7 -30.10 -2.98 -31.81
C TRP A 7 -30.16 -2.41 -30.38
N ALA A 8 -30.22 -3.26 -29.36
CA ALA A 8 -30.25 -2.82 -27.96
C ALA A 8 -28.96 -2.08 -27.57
N PHE A 9 -27.79 -2.58 -27.97
CA PHE A 9 -26.52 -1.91 -27.74
C PHE A 9 -26.46 -0.54 -28.44
N LYS A 10 -26.94 -0.46 -29.69
CA LYS A 10 -27.04 0.81 -30.42
C LYS A 10 -27.92 1.81 -29.68
N GLN A 11 -29.04 1.39 -29.09
CA GLN A 11 -29.88 2.27 -28.29
C GLN A 11 -29.16 2.82 -27.05
N LEU A 12 -28.28 2.03 -26.41
CA LEU A 12 -27.45 2.51 -25.30
C LEU A 12 -26.39 3.50 -25.78
N TYR A 13 -25.74 3.20 -26.89
CA TYR A 13 -24.73 4.07 -27.51
C TYR A 13 -25.32 5.42 -27.94
N ASP A 14 -26.45 5.41 -28.66
CA ASP A 14 -27.14 6.63 -29.12
C ASP A 14 -27.59 7.52 -27.95
N LYS A 15 -27.81 6.94 -26.77
CA LYS A 15 -28.16 7.65 -25.52
C LYS A 15 -26.94 8.11 -24.71
N GLY A 16 -25.71 7.83 -25.17
CA GLY A 16 -24.48 8.16 -24.45
C GLY A 16 -24.24 7.31 -23.19
N LEU A 17 -24.86 6.13 -23.10
CA LEU A 17 -24.71 5.22 -21.95
C LEU A 17 -23.61 4.17 -22.14
N ALA A 18 -23.00 4.11 -23.33
CA ALA A 18 -21.87 3.25 -23.63
C ALA A 18 -20.61 4.13 -23.82
N TYR A 19 -19.53 3.76 -23.14
CA TYR A 19 -18.25 4.46 -23.21
C TYR A 19 -17.08 3.48 -23.14
N GLU A 20 -15.92 3.95 -23.56
CA GLU A 20 -14.65 3.24 -23.48
C GLU A 20 -13.72 3.98 -22.52
N GLY A 21 -12.94 3.24 -21.73
CA GLY A 21 -11.97 3.82 -20.82
C GLY A 21 -11.03 2.78 -20.24
N PHE A 22 -9.86 3.25 -19.80
CA PHE A 22 -8.91 2.44 -19.03
C PHE A 22 -9.40 2.32 -17.59
N ARG A 23 -9.46 1.08 -17.10
CA ARG A 23 -9.96 0.74 -15.76
C ARG A 23 -9.16 -0.44 -15.22
N VAL A 24 -8.90 -0.42 -13.92
CA VAL A 24 -8.49 -1.62 -13.18
C VAL A 24 -9.70 -2.51 -13.08
N LEU A 25 -9.61 -3.73 -13.61
CA LEU A 25 -10.71 -4.68 -13.64
C LEU A 25 -10.21 -6.07 -13.20
N PRO A 26 -11.08 -6.90 -12.62
CA PRO A 26 -10.79 -8.31 -12.44
C PRO A 26 -10.46 -8.94 -13.80
N TYR A 27 -9.31 -9.58 -13.89
CA TYR A 27 -8.83 -10.16 -15.15
C TYR A 27 -8.63 -11.67 -14.98
N CYS A 28 -9.27 -12.45 -15.85
CA CYS A 28 -9.04 -13.90 -15.90
C CYS A 28 -7.88 -14.20 -16.85
N TRP A 29 -6.76 -14.68 -16.32
CA TRP A 29 -5.63 -15.13 -17.13
C TRP A 29 -5.90 -16.39 -17.96
N HIS A 30 -6.96 -17.14 -17.65
CA HIS A 30 -7.29 -18.39 -18.33
C HIS A 30 -8.13 -18.11 -19.58
N ASP A 31 -9.08 -17.19 -19.44
CA ASP A 31 -9.98 -16.77 -20.50
C ASP A 31 -9.43 -15.56 -21.28
N GLU A 32 -8.32 -14.99 -20.82
CA GLU A 32 -7.63 -13.84 -21.42
C GLU A 32 -8.54 -12.63 -21.63
N THR A 33 -9.44 -12.37 -20.67
CA THR A 33 -10.44 -11.30 -20.75
C THR A 33 -10.74 -10.70 -19.38
N PRO A 34 -11.11 -9.40 -19.30
CA PRO A 34 -11.70 -8.84 -18.10
C PRO A 34 -13.04 -9.53 -17.77
N LEU A 35 -13.31 -9.64 -16.48
CA LEU A 35 -14.57 -10.15 -15.94
C LEU A 35 -15.44 -8.98 -15.45
N SER A 36 -16.74 -9.14 -15.60
CA SER A 36 -17.74 -8.23 -15.05
C SER A 36 -17.93 -8.45 -13.55
N ASN A 37 -18.40 -7.41 -12.86
CA ASN A 37 -18.77 -7.50 -11.44
C ASN A 37 -19.88 -8.54 -11.16
N HIS A 38 -20.67 -8.91 -12.18
CA HIS A 38 -21.71 -9.92 -12.04
C HIS A 38 -21.13 -11.33 -11.99
N GLU A 39 -20.15 -11.64 -12.85
CA GLU A 39 -19.48 -12.95 -12.89
C GLU A 39 -18.78 -13.28 -11.57
N LEU A 40 -18.25 -12.27 -10.88
CA LEU A 40 -17.64 -12.44 -9.55
C LEU A 40 -18.63 -12.73 -8.41
N ARG A 41 -19.94 -12.61 -8.65
CA ARG A 41 -20.99 -12.72 -7.62
C ARG A 41 -22.01 -13.83 -7.90
N MET A 42 -21.82 -14.60 -8.96
CA MET A 42 -22.81 -15.59 -9.39
C MET A 42 -22.79 -16.87 -8.56
N ASP A 43 -21.61 -17.35 -8.16
CA ASP A 43 -21.45 -18.62 -7.46
C ASP A 43 -20.73 -18.47 -6.11
N ASP A 44 -21.14 -19.28 -5.13
CA ASP A 44 -20.48 -19.36 -3.82
C ASP A 44 -19.02 -19.84 -3.91
N ASP A 45 -18.65 -20.51 -5.02
CA ASP A 45 -17.32 -21.07 -5.28
C ASP A 45 -16.32 -20.07 -5.89
N VAL A 46 -16.75 -18.82 -6.16
CA VAL A 46 -15.87 -17.76 -6.69
C VAL A 46 -14.80 -17.39 -5.67
N TYR A 47 -15.18 -17.28 -4.40
CA TYR A 47 -14.25 -17.03 -3.30
C TYR A 47 -13.79 -18.34 -2.68
N ARG A 48 -12.48 -18.50 -2.53
CA ARG A 48 -11.89 -19.71 -1.96
C ARG A 48 -10.88 -19.33 -0.91
N MET A 49 -10.89 -20.07 0.19
CA MET A 49 -9.83 -19.98 1.19
C MET A 49 -8.50 -20.40 0.54
N ARG A 50 -7.56 -19.47 0.49
CA ARG A 50 -6.21 -19.67 -0.01
C ARG A 50 -5.24 -19.20 1.06
N GLN A 51 -4.08 -19.84 1.09
CA GLN A 51 -2.96 -19.38 1.89
C GLN A 51 -2.03 -18.60 0.97
N ASP A 52 -2.04 -17.28 1.14
CA ASP A 52 -1.13 -16.39 0.41
C ASP A 52 0.09 -16.07 1.25
N GLN A 53 1.19 -15.76 0.56
CA GLN A 53 2.36 -15.20 1.21
C GLN A 53 2.09 -13.72 1.53
N SER A 54 2.52 -13.28 2.70
CA SER A 54 2.51 -11.85 3.03
C SER A 54 3.91 -11.41 3.41
N VAL A 55 4.20 -10.15 3.12
CA VAL A 55 5.49 -9.53 3.40
C VAL A 55 5.26 -8.17 4.02
N THR A 56 6.17 -7.77 4.91
CA THR A 56 6.26 -6.40 5.40
C THR A 56 7.57 -5.82 4.87
N VAL A 57 7.49 -4.68 4.19
CA VAL A 57 8.60 -4.08 3.45
C VAL A 57 8.94 -2.73 4.06
N THR A 58 10.23 -2.44 4.15
CA THR A 58 10.76 -1.17 4.67
C THR A 58 11.01 -0.18 3.54
N PHE A 59 10.56 1.06 3.73
CA PHE A 59 10.80 2.20 2.85
C PHE A 59 11.55 3.27 3.64
N PRO A 60 12.89 3.38 3.50
CA PRO A 60 13.67 4.40 4.18
C PRO A 60 13.25 5.80 3.73
N LEU A 61 12.92 6.68 4.68
CA LEU A 61 12.46 8.03 4.39
C LEU A 61 13.63 8.96 4.07
N ASP A 62 13.43 9.85 3.12
CA ASP A 62 14.44 10.81 2.66
C ASP A 62 13.85 12.20 2.34
N GLY A 63 14.70 13.10 1.85
CA GLY A 63 14.29 14.42 1.40
C GLY A 63 14.08 15.46 2.52
N ALA A 64 13.88 16.71 2.11
CA ALA A 64 13.84 17.87 2.99
C ALA A 64 12.69 17.83 4.00
N LYS A 65 11.54 17.26 3.61
CA LYS A 65 10.39 17.14 4.53
C LYS A 65 10.66 16.11 5.62
N ALA A 66 11.26 14.97 5.29
CA ALA A 66 11.69 14.00 6.30
C ALA A 66 12.68 14.63 7.28
N GLU A 67 13.67 15.38 6.79
CA GLU A 67 14.63 16.10 7.63
C GLU A 67 13.93 17.08 8.60
N SER A 68 12.96 17.85 8.11
CA SER A 68 12.20 18.80 8.95
C SER A 68 11.40 18.14 10.07
N LEU A 69 10.98 16.90 9.86
CA LEU A 69 10.24 16.09 10.83
C LEU A 69 11.16 15.16 11.64
N ASN A 70 12.48 15.26 11.46
CA ASN A 70 13.50 14.36 12.02
C ASN A 70 13.28 12.89 11.66
N LEU A 71 12.72 12.61 10.48
CA LEU A 71 12.38 11.28 9.96
C LEU A 71 13.40 10.70 8.99
N THR A 72 14.53 11.38 8.75
CA THR A 72 15.56 10.91 7.82
C THR A 72 16.02 9.49 8.17
N ALA A 73 16.01 8.59 7.18
CA ALA A 73 16.35 7.18 7.29
C ALA A 73 15.45 6.33 8.21
N VAL A 74 14.37 6.90 8.79
CA VAL A 74 13.32 6.11 9.43
C VAL A 74 12.70 5.21 8.37
N LYS A 75 12.39 3.96 8.71
CA LYS A 75 11.86 2.96 7.78
C LYS A 75 10.35 2.86 7.92
N ALA A 76 9.61 3.42 6.97
CA ALA A 76 8.18 3.17 6.90
C ALA A 76 7.91 1.70 6.57
N LEU A 77 6.98 1.08 7.30
CA LEU A 77 6.61 -0.32 7.10
C LEU A 77 5.31 -0.37 6.32
N ALA A 78 5.29 -1.02 5.16
CA ALA A 78 4.05 -1.36 4.44
C ALA A 78 3.89 -2.87 4.36
N TRP A 79 2.68 -3.36 4.61
CA TRP A 79 2.33 -4.77 4.51
C TRP A 79 1.55 -5.05 3.23
N THR A 80 1.83 -6.18 2.57
CA THR A 80 1.07 -6.63 1.41
C THR A 80 0.99 -8.15 1.33
N THR A 81 -0.14 -8.66 0.83
CA THR A 81 -0.36 -10.07 0.45
C THR A 81 -0.07 -10.34 -1.03
N THR A 82 0.26 -9.30 -1.80
CA THR A 82 0.55 -9.37 -3.24
C THR A 82 1.97 -8.86 -3.55
N PRO A 83 3.05 -9.54 -3.11
CA PRO A 83 4.43 -9.07 -3.30
C PRO A 83 4.80 -8.77 -4.76
N TRP A 84 4.12 -9.41 -5.71
CA TRP A 84 4.32 -9.23 -7.14
C TRP A 84 3.94 -7.83 -7.65
N THR A 85 3.20 -7.03 -6.88
CA THR A 85 2.84 -5.63 -7.17
C THR A 85 3.89 -4.61 -6.72
N LEU A 86 4.81 -5.01 -5.82
CA LEU A 86 5.84 -4.14 -5.27
C LEU A 86 6.76 -3.47 -6.32
N PRO A 87 7.15 -4.13 -7.44
CA PRO A 87 7.93 -3.49 -8.49
C PRO A 87 7.26 -2.26 -9.12
N THR A 88 5.92 -2.17 -9.05
CA THR A 88 5.13 -1.04 -9.57
C THR A 88 4.71 -0.06 -8.48
N ASN A 89 5.39 -0.08 -7.33
CA ASN A 89 5.13 0.90 -6.28
C ASN A 89 5.44 2.33 -6.73
N LEU A 90 4.48 3.25 -6.56
CA LEU A 90 4.67 4.67 -6.88
C LEU A 90 4.37 5.63 -5.72
N ALA A 91 3.73 5.17 -4.65
CA ALA A 91 3.48 5.99 -3.45
C ALA A 91 3.26 5.13 -2.20
N LEU A 92 3.22 5.78 -1.04
CA LEU A 92 2.69 5.22 0.20
C LEU A 92 1.45 6.01 0.61
N ALA A 93 0.35 5.33 0.91
CA ALA A 93 -0.88 5.95 1.39
C ALA A 93 -0.98 5.86 2.91
N VAL A 94 -1.40 6.98 3.52
CA VAL A 94 -1.67 7.12 4.96
C VAL A 94 -3.01 7.78 5.21
N GLY A 95 -3.68 7.39 6.29
CA GLY A 95 -4.92 8.03 6.68
C GLY A 95 -4.63 9.38 7.36
N PRO A 96 -5.25 10.50 6.93
CA PRO A 96 -4.90 11.83 7.42
C PRO A 96 -5.17 12.01 8.91
N SER A 97 -6.13 11.27 9.47
CA SER A 97 -6.53 11.33 10.89
C SER A 97 -5.88 10.25 11.76
N ILE A 98 -5.03 9.38 11.19
CA ILE A 98 -4.37 8.28 11.92
C ILE A 98 -3.08 8.78 12.55
N GLU A 99 -2.78 8.33 13.77
CA GLU A 99 -1.48 8.56 14.42
C GLU A 99 -0.49 7.44 14.08
N TYR A 100 0.70 7.83 13.67
CA TYR A 100 1.80 6.95 13.32
C TYR A 100 2.93 7.06 14.35
N ALA A 101 3.38 5.92 14.87
CA ALA A 101 4.43 5.82 15.86
C ALA A 101 5.80 5.62 15.20
N VAL A 102 6.81 6.30 15.74
CA VAL A 102 8.23 6.00 15.48
C VAL A 102 8.76 5.13 16.60
N VAL A 103 9.26 3.94 16.27
CA VAL A 103 9.76 2.95 17.23
C VAL A 103 11.16 2.53 16.83
N ALA A 104 12.10 2.51 17.78
CA ALA A 104 13.46 2.03 17.52
C ALA A 104 13.50 0.50 17.39
N SER A 105 14.55 -0.06 16.81
CA SER A 105 14.81 -1.50 16.87
C SER A 105 15.03 -1.93 18.31
N GLY A 106 14.32 -2.98 18.73
CA GLY A 106 14.31 -3.48 20.09
C GLY A 106 15.57 -4.27 20.48
N PRO A 107 15.66 -4.67 21.77
CA PRO A 107 16.85 -5.30 22.35
C PRO A 107 17.17 -6.69 21.79
N LEU A 108 16.21 -7.35 21.13
CA LEU A 108 16.42 -8.65 20.49
C LEU A 108 16.95 -8.53 19.05
N GLY A 109 17.07 -7.31 18.53
CA GLY A 109 17.33 -7.03 17.12
C GLY A 109 16.08 -7.21 16.26
N ALA A 110 15.90 -6.31 15.28
CA ALA A 110 14.73 -6.35 14.39
C ALA A 110 14.94 -7.34 13.23
N SER A 111 13.83 -7.75 12.59
CA SER A 111 13.83 -8.71 11.48
C SER A 111 14.57 -8.23 10.22
N ASP A 112 14.85 -6.93 10.11
CA ASP A 112 15.68 -6.35 9.05
C ASP A 112 17.20 -6.56 9.30
N GLY A 113 17.58 -7.21 10.40
CA GLY A 113 18.95 -7.48 10.81
C GLY A 113 19.59 -6.35 11.63
N SER A 114 18.86 -5.28 11.94
CA SER A 114 19.39 -4.19 12.75
C SER A 114 19.48 -4.55 14.25
N ALA A 115 20.59 -4.14 14.88
CA ALA A 115 20.77 -4.25 16.32
C ALA A 115 19.91 -3.22 17.07
N GLU A 116 19.83 -3.33 18.39
CA GLU A 116 19.07 -2.42 19.25
C GLU A 116 19.43 -0.94 18.99
N GLY A 117 18.40 -0.12 18.79
CA GLY A 117 18.52 1.33 18.61
C GLY A 117 19.13 1.79 17.28
N VAL A 118 19.52 0.87 16.38
CA VAL A 118 20.17 1.21 15.10
C VAL A 118 19.17 1.68 14.04
N SER A 119 18.03 1.00 13.92
CA SER A 119 16.97 1.39 12.99
C SER A 119 15.82 2.05 13.74
N GLN A 120 15.08 2.89 13.04
CA GLN A 120 13.77 3.39 13.48
C GLN A 120 12.73 2.98 12.45
N PHE A 121 11.54 2.65 12.92
CA PHE A 121 10.42 2.17 12.10
C PHE A 121 9.21 3.08 12.28
N LEU A 122 8.44 3.26 11.19
CA LEU A 122 7.19 4.03 11.19
C LEU A 122 6.02 3.12 10.79
N LEU A 123 5.00 3.07 11.64
CA LEU A 123 3.75 2.32 11.46
C LEU A 123 2.64 2.93 12.33
N ALA A 124 1.37 2.61 12.06
CA ALA A 124 0.25 3.11 12.84
C ALA A 124 0.35 2.69 14.32
N THR A 125 0.10 3.62 15.23
CA THR A 125 0.31 3.46 16.68
C THR A 125 -0.37 2.22 17.25
N ASP A 126 -1.57 1.90 16.81
CA ASP A 126 -2.36 0.75 17.26
C ASP A 126 -1.87 -0.61 16.72
N THR A 127 -1.05 -0.60 15.66
CA THR A 127 -0.46 -1.82 15.08
C THR A 127 0.89 -2.20 15.70
N VAL A 128 1.53 -1.30 16.46
CA VAL A 128 2.87 -1.52 17.05
C VAL A 128 2.96 -2.82 17.85
N GLY A 129 1.94 -3.12 18.65
CA GLY A 129 1.91 -4.34 19.46
C GLY A 129 1.93 -5.63 18.64
N ASN A 130 1.35 -5.63 17.43
CA ASN A 130 1.30 -6.78 16.53
C ASN A 130 2.66 -7.06 15.87
N TYR A 131 3.49 -6.02 15.72
CA TYR A 131 4.83 -6.08 15.11
C TYR A 131 5.96 -6.21 16.13
N ALA A 132 5.66 -6.51 17.40
CA ALA A 132 6.67 -6.55 18.45
C ALA A 132 7.84 -7.47 18.11
N LYS A 133 7.57 -8.66 17.55
CA LYS A 133 8.61 -9.61 17.16
C LYS A 133 9.48 -9.05 16.04
N GLU A 134 8.86 -8.49 15.01
CA GLU A 134 9.52 -7.93 13.83
C GLU A 134 10.37 -6.71 14.18
N LEU A 135 9.93 -5.92 15.16
CA LEU A 135 10.63 -4.76 15.70
C LEU A 135 11.73 -5.16 16.70
N GLY A 136 11.83 -6.42 17.14
CA GLY A 136 12.87 -6.89 18.06
C GLY A 136 12.53 -6.76 19.55
N TYR A 137 11.24 -6.79 19.90
CA TYR A 137 10.73 -6.76 21.27
C TYR A 137 10.16 -8.11 21.69
N GLY A 138 10.32 -8.44 22.98
CA GLY A 138 9.85 -9.70 23.55
C GLY A 138 8.34 -9.76 23.84
N SER A 139 7.65 -8.61 23.86
CA SER A 139 6.21 -8.55 24.05
C SER A 139 5.60 -7.30 23.39
N SER A 140 4.29 -7.35 23.14
CA SER A 140 3.52 -6.23 22.57
C SER A 140 3.57 -4.99 23.47
N GLU A 141 3.52 -5.16 24.79
CA GLU A 141 3.58 -4.05 25.75
C GLU A 141 4.95 -3.38 25.73
N ALA A 142 6.02 -4.15 25.56
CA ALA A 142 7.38 -3.62 25.45
C ALA A 142 7.53 -2.78 24.17
N ALA A 143 6.99 -3.24 23.04
CA ALA A 143 7.00 -2.49 21.78
C ALA A 143 6.21 -1.18 21.89
N VAL A 144 5.00 -1.21 22.48
CA VAL A 144 4.16 -0.02 22.67
C VAL A 144 4.80 0.98 23.64
N THR A 145 5.46 0.49 24.70
CA THR A 145 6.19 1.37 25.64
C THR A 145 7.41 2.03 25.00
N ALA A 146 7.97 1.41 23.96
CA ALA A 146 9.15 1.90 23.24
C ALA A 146 8.83 2.92 22.13
N ILE A 147 7.57 3.35 22.00
CA ILE A 147 7.20 4.45 21.11
C ILE A 147 7.94 5.72 21.55
N ASP A 148 8.81 6.22 20.68
CA ASP A 148 9.58 7.45 20.93
C ASP A 148 8.69 8.69 20.75
N ARG A 149 7.93 8.70 19.65
CA ARG A 149 7.01 9.79 19.31
C ARG A 149 5.94 9.35 18.32
N THR A 150 4.89 10.18 18.21
CA THR A 150 3.81 10.02 17.23
C THR A 150 3.75 11.20 16.27
N ILE A 151 3.23 10.95 15.08
CA ILE A 151 3.06 11.91 13.99
C ILE A 151 1.69 11.67 13.35
N LEU A 152 0.95 12.75 13.05
CA LEU A 152 -0.34 12.63 12.39
C LEU A 152 -0.13 12.30 10.90
N GLY A 153 -0.96 11.44 10.32
CA GLY A 153 -0.87 11.06 8.91
C GLY A 153 -0.92 12.26 7.95
N ALA A 154 -1.68 13.31 8.29
CA ALA A 154 -1.70 14.56 7.53
C ALA A 154 -0.32 15.24 7.44
N ASP A 155 0.52 15.11 8.48
CA ASP A 155 1.85 15.71 8.51
C ASP A 155 2.85 14.92 7.63
N LEU A 156 2.59 13.63 7.39
CA LEU A 156 3.43 12.77 6.55
C LEU A 156 3.26 13.04 5.05
N VAL A 157 2.15 13.62 4.61
CA VAL A 157 1.87 13.84 3.17
C VAL A 157 3.00 14.59 2.46
N GLY A 158 3.57 14.03 1.40
CA GLY A 158 4.69 14.61 0.67
C GLY A 158 6.06 14.39 1.30
N VAL A 159 6.17 13.61 2.38
CA VAL A 159 7.46 13.00 2.78
C VAL A 159 7.86 12.03 1.68
N THR A 160 9.12 12.05 1.24
CA THR A 160 9.64 11.14 0.22
C THR A 160 10.34 9.94 0.85
N TYR A 161 10.53 8.89 0.05
CA TYR A 161 11.21 7.67 0.48
C TYR A 161 12.05 7.06 -0.64
N ASP A 162 13.05 6.28 -0.26
CA ASP A 162 13.90 5.55 -1.19
C ASP A 162 13.13 4.37 -1.80
N ARG A 163 13.20 4.27 -3.12
CA ARG A 163 12.44 3.28 -3.89
C ARG A 163 13.03 1.89 -3.76
N LEU A 164 12.17 0.88 -3.89
CA LEU A 164 12.60 -0.52 -3.79
C LEU A 164 13.39 -1.00 -5.01
N TRP A 165 13.04 -0.51 -6.21
CA TRP A 165 13.71 -0.85 -7.47
C TRP A 165 13.67 0.34 -8.45
N ASP A 166 14.59 0.31 -9.42
CA ASP A 166 14.73 1.35 -10.44
C ASP A 166 14.01 1.04 -11.76
N TYR A 167 13.21 -0.04 -11.86
CA TYR A 167 12.59 -0.47 -13.12
C TYR A 167 11.74 0.61 -13.81
N TYR A 168 11.01 1.39 -13.02
CA TYR A 168 10.13 2.48 -13.49
C TYR A 168 10.61 3.85 -12.97
N ALA A 169 11.92 3.99 -12.73
CA ALA A 169 12.51 5.19 -12.16
C ALA A 169 12.67 6.36 -13.15
N ASP A 170 12.71 6.06 -14.45
CA ASP A 170 12.96 7.07 -15.48
C ASP A 170 11.76 8.00 -15.67
N GLU A 171 11.93 9.26 -15.27
CA GLU A 171 10.85 10.26 -15.27
C GLU A 171 10.34 10.59 -16.67
N GLU A 172 11.22 10.63 -17.67
CA GLU A 172 10.84 10.97 -19.05
C GLU A 172 10.01 9.86 -19.69
N THR A 173 10.37 8.60 -19.43
CA THR A 173 9.66 7.42 -19.95
C THR A 173 8.35 7.16 -19.23
N TRP A 174 8.32 7.31 -17.91
CA TRP A 174 7.20 6.83 -17.08
C TRP A 174 6.39 7.93 -16.38
N GLY A 175 6.83 9.19 -16.44
CA GLY A 175 6.12 10.31 -15.81
C GLY A 175 6.12 10.27 -14.28
N THR A 176 7.22 9.81 -13.68
CA THR A 176 7.34 9.53 -12.24
C THR A 176 7.93 10.68 -11.41
N GLN A 177 7.97 11.91 -11.93
CA GLN A 177 8.51 13.10 -11.24
C GLN A 177 7.84 13.43 -9.89
N ASN A 178 6.64 12.89 -9.65
CA ASN A 178 5.88 13.06 -8.40
C ASN A 178 5.65 11.71 -7.67
N ALA A 179 6.42 10.67 -7.98
CA ALA A 179 6.33 9.38 -7.30
C ALA A 179 7.17 9.34 -6.01
N TRP A 180 7.09 8.21 -5.31
CA TRP A 180 7.84 7.88 -4.09
C TRP A 180 7.67 8.88 -2.96
N GLN A 181 6.41 9.23 -2.70
CA GLN A 181 6.02 10.08 -1.58
C GLN A 181 4.79 9.53 -0.85
N PHE A 182 4.54 10.09 0.33
CA PHE A 182 3.32 9.84 1.08
C PHE A 182 2.13 10.63 0.51
N LEU A 183 0.99 9.96 0.35
CA LEU A 183 -0.29 10.54 -0.05
C LEU A 183 -1.34 10.32 1.05
N ALA A 184 -2.27 11.27 1.19
CA ALA A 184 -3.41 11.10 2.08
C ALA A 184 -4.49 10.27 1.38
N ALA A 185 -5.02 9.27 2.08
CA ALA A 185 -6.09 8.41 1.59
C ALA A 185 -7.08 8.08 2.70
N ASP A 186 -8.36 8.39 2.47
CA ASP A 186 -9.42 8.21 3.47
C ASP A 186 -9.83 6.74 3.65
N TYR A 187 -9.50 5.86 2.70
CA TYR A 187 -9.79 4.43 2.79
C TYR A 187 -8.81 3.68 3.71
N VAL A 188 -7.69 4.30 4.08
CA VAL A 188 -6.69 3.66 4.94
C VAL A 188 -7.28 3.42 6.31
N ALA A 189 -7.27 2.16 6.72
CA ALA A 189 -7.70 1.71 8.03
C ALA A 189 -6.52 1.08 8.79
N THR A 190 -6.70 0.95 10.10
CA THR A 190 -5.75 0.30 11.00
C THR A 190 -6.34 -0.98 11.59
N GLY A 191 -5.57 -1.69 12.42
CA GLY A 191 -5.96 -2.96 13.04
C GLY A 191 -5.43 -4.19 12.31
N GLU A 192 -5.30 -4.13 10.97
CA GLU A 192 -4.59 -5.11 10.15
C GLU A 192 -3.49 -4.44 9.33
N GLY A 193 -2.39 -5.16 9.09
CA GLY A 193 -1.18 -4.59 8.47
C GLY A 193 -0.53 -3.51 9.35
N THR A 194 0.10 -2.53 8.71
CA THR A 194 0.91 -1.48 9.37
C THR A 194 0.24 -0.11 9.42
N GLY A 195 -0.96 0.02 8.83
CA GLY A 195 -1.62 1.32 8.60
C GLY A 195 -0.94 2.23 7.57
N ILE A 196 0.08 1.73 6.85
CA ILE A 196 0.69 2.38 5.68
C ILE A 196 0.49 1.43 4.49
N VAL A 197 -0.14 1.92 3.43
CA VAL A 197 -0.50 1.11 2.28
C VAL A 197 0.45 1.42 1.12
N HIS A 198 1.13 0.42 0.59
CA HIS A 198 1.91 0.58 -0.63
C HIS A 198 0.95 0.77 -1.81
N GLN A 199 1.23 1.72 -2.70
CA GLN A 199 0.37 2.03 -3.84
C GLN A 199 0.99 1.51 -5.14
N ALA A 200 0.23 0.70 -5.87
CA ALA A 200 0.50 0.20 -7.20
C ALA A 200 -0.70 0.50 -8.14
N PRO A 201 -0.78 1.72 -8.71
CA PRO A 201 -1.96 2.22 -9.44
C PRO A 201 -2.39 1.40 -10.68
N ALA A 202 -1.53 0.51 -11.15
CA ALA A 202 -1.86 -0.41 -12.25
C ALA A 202 -2.76 -1.58 -11.80
N TYR A 203 -2.88 -1.83 -10.49
CA TYR A 203 -3.49 -3.04 -9.93
C TYR A 203 -4.56 -2.78 -8.86
N GLY A 204 -4.66 -1.56 -8.32
CA GLY A 204 -5.69 -1.15 -7.36
C GLY A 204 -6.56 -0.02 -7.94
N GLU A 205 -7.88 -0.07 -7.71
CA GLU A 205 -8.78 1.03 -8.12
C GLU A 205 -8.59 2.28 -7.26
N ASP A 206 -8.27 2.08 -5.97
CA ASP A 206 -8.02 3.16 -5.00
C ASP A 206 -6.57 3.67 -4.98
N ASP A 207 -5.64 2.92 -5.61
CA ASP A 207 -4.19 3.21 -5.66
C ASP A 207 -3.83 4.25 -6.74
#